data_AF-A0A9P5XXV3-F1
#
_entry.id   AF-A0A9P5XXV3-F1
#
_cell.length_a   1.000
_cell.length_b   1.000
_cell.length_c   1.000
_cell.angle_alpha   90.00
_cell.angle_beta   90.00
_cell.angle_gamma   90.00
#
_symmetry.space_group_name_H-M   'P 1'
#
loop_
_entity.id
_entity.type
_entity.pdbx_description
1 polymer ?
#
loop_
_entity_poly.entity_id
_entity_poly.type
_entity_poly.pdbx_seq_one_letter_code
_entity_poly.pdbx_strand_id
1 'polypeptide(L)'
;MSNDLFSAVQSLDATTALDILSEATFDTDHIEDLVAAYLSSCHLSPTRTGEYTSFLLDLEASGKLPKITVTRGDGASYEDSFAALTRREVFEAIRDLLDADGDHQVRPENPYLVAALVSGASMRSGLCSASDQIANITQGLQLDPYQDGTADAGKIQIRAIHALLAILTAGDKYSRYTEAVGAIQKLRDGGVVTNENGKKLLDDALTHVQAGQSLSSEAAWGLIFP
;
A
#
# COMPACT_ATOMS: atom_id res chain seq x y z
N MET A 1 -12.21 9.45 -13.85
CA MET A 1 -12.88 9.00 -12.63
C MET A 1 -14.35 9.40 -12.63
N SER A 2 -15.23 8.42 -12.84
CA SER A 2 -16.67 8.57 -12.54
C SER A 2 -16.88 8.84 -11.04
N ASN A 3 -17.65 9.88 -10.70
CA ASN A 3 -18.00 10.20 -9.31
C ASN A 3 -18.76 9.06 -8.62
N ASP A 4 -19.51 8.26 -9.39
CA ASP A 4 -20.33 7.19 -8.86
C ASP A 4 -19.47 5.98 -8.47
N LEU A 5 -18.45 5.65 -9.27
CA LEU A 5 -17.50 4.59 -8.94
C LEU A 5 -16.67 4.94 -7.70
N PHE A 6 -16.20 6.19 -7.62
CA PHE A 6 -15.52 6.67 -6.41
C PHE A 6 -16.40 6.54 -5.17
N SER A 7 -17.66 6.98 -5.25
CA SER A 7 -18.61 6.89 -4.13
C SER A 7 -18.88 5.44 -3.74
N ALA A 8 -19.01 4.53 -4.71
CA ALA A 8 -19.19 3.10 -4.46
C ALA A 8 -17.97 2.50 -3.72
N VAL A 9 -16.75 2.80 -4.17
CA VAL A 9 -15.52 2.34 -3.50
C VAL A 9 -15.40 2.90 -2.09
N GLN A 10 -15.63 4.20 -1.91
CA GLN A 10 -15.52 4.87 -0.61
C GLN A 10 -16.53 4.31 0.41
N SER A 11 -17.73 3.96 -0.05
CA SER A 11 -18.79 3.36 0.78
C SER A 11 -18.72 1.83 0.88
N LEU A 12 -17.79 1.18 0.16
CA LEU A 12 -17.70 -0.29 0.02
C LEU A 12 -18.98 -0.93 -0.57
N ASP A 13 -19.69 -0.22 -1.44
CA ASP A 13 -20.89 -0.73 -2.09
C ASP A 13 -20.53 -1.59 -3.31
N ALA A 14 -20.42 -2.90 -3.07
CA ALA A 14 -20.05 -3.85 -4.11
C ALA A 14 -21.13 -3.99 -5.18
N THR A 15 -22.41 -3.74 -4.85
CA THR A 15 -23.49 -3.86 -5.84
C THR A 15 -23.37 -2.75 -6.87
N THR A 16 -23.29 -1.51 -6.41
CA THR A 16 -23.13 -0.35 -7.29
C THR A 16 -21.84 -0.43 -8.10
N ALA A 17 -20.71 -0.83 -7.47
CA ALA A 17 -19.45 -0.99 -8.19
C ALA A 17 -19.54 -2.07 -9.29
N LEU A 18 -20.14 -3.23 -9.00
CA LEU A 18 -20.31 -4.29 -9.99
C LEU A 18 -21.23 -3.87 -11.13
N ASP A 19 -22.31 -3.14 -10.85
CA ASP A 19 -23.22 -2.64 -11.88
C ASP A 19 -22.46 -1.72 -12.86
N ILE A 20 -21.69 -0.75 -12.34
CA ILE A 20 -20.85 0.15 -13.15
C ILE A 20 -19.80 -0.62 -13.95
N LEU A 21 -19.07 -1.53 -13.30
CA LEU A 21 -17.96 -2.28 -13.92
C LEU A 21 -18.43 -3.41 -14.86
N SER A 22 -19.74 -3.71 -14.90
CA SER A 22 -20.33 -4.72 -15.78
C SER A 22 -20.94 -4.15 -17.06
N GLU A 23 -20.88 -2.83 -17.24
CA GLU A 23 -21.40 -2.18 -18.44
C GLU A 23 -20.68 -2.66 -19.71
N ALA A 24 -21.39 -2.68 -20.84
CA ALA A 24 -20.92 -3.26 -22.10
C ALA A 24 -19.68 -2.54 -22.70
N THR A 25 -19.30 -1.39 -22.15
CA THR A 25 -18.12 -0.59 -22.52
C THR A 25 -16.95 -0.74 -21.56
N PHE A 26 -16.98 -1.72 -20.66
CA PHE A 26 -15.91 -1.95 -19.69
C PHE A 26 -14.56 -2.25 -20.36
N ASP A 27 -13.57 -1.41 -20.08
CA ASP A 27 -12.23 -1.45 -20.68
C ASP A 27 -11.13 -1.13 -19.65
N THR A 28 -9.91 -0.87 -20.11
CA THR A 28 -8.76 -0.57 -19.25
C THR A 28 -8.93 0.75 -18.48
N ASP A 29 -9.60 1.75 -19.06
CA ASP A 29 -9.79 3.05 -18.42
C ASP A 29 -10.67 2.91 -17.17
N HIS A 30 -11.62 1.96 -17.18
CA HIS A 30 -12.43 1.64 -16.02
C HIS A 30 -11.63 0.96 -14.89
N ILE A 31 -10.59 0.19 -15.23
CA ILE A 31 -9.66 -0.36 -14.23
C ILE A 31 -8.84 0.77 -13.60
N GLU A 32 -8.30 1.67 -14.41
CA GLU A 32 -7.55 2.84 -13.94
C GLU A 32 -8.43 3.70 -13.03
N ASP A 33 -9.68 3.95 -13.41
CA ASP A 33 -10.65 4.69 -12.60
C ASP A 33 -10.97 3.98 -11.27
N LEU A 34 -11.10 2.65 -11.28
CA LEU A 34 -11.29 1.86 -10.06
C LEU A 34 -10.09 1.96 -9.11
N VAL A 35 -8.87 1.82 -9.64
CA VAL A 35 -7.64 1.91 -8.83
C VAL A 35 -7.42 3.32 -8.31
N ALA A 36 -7.70 4.34 -9.12
CA ALA A 36 -7.67 5.74 -8.68
C ALA A 36 -8.69 6.00 -7.56
N ALA A 37 -9.91 5.44 -7.67
CA ALA A 37 -10.92 5.53 -6.62
C ALA A 37 -10.50 4.83 -5.33
N TYR A 38 -9.91 3.64 -5.44
CA TYR A 38 -9.34 2.89 -4.32
C TYR A 38 -8.27 3.69 -3.57
N LEU A 39 -7.26 4.19 -4.28
CA LEU A 39 -6.15 4.95 -3.67
C LEU A 39 -6.62 6.27 -3.07
N SER A 40 -7.55 6.95 -3.73
CA SER A 40 -8.16 8.18 -3.20
C SER A 40 -8.94 7.89 -1.92
N SER A 41 -9.66 6.77 -1.86
CA SER A 41 -10.39 6.33 -0.65
C SER A 41 -9.43 5.98 0.49
N CYS A 42 -8.32 5.31 0.20
CA CYS A 42 -7.24 5.05 1.16
C CYS A 42 -6.64 6.35 1.71
N HIS A 43 -6.40 7.36 0.86
CA HIS A 43 -5.90 8.67 1.32
C HIS A 43 -6.88 9.40 2.23
N LEU A 44 -8.18 9.38 1.88
CA LEU A 44 -9.21 10.05 2.68
C LEU A 44 -9.53 9.31 3.98
N SER A 45 -9.27 8.01 4.05
CA SER A 45 -9.51 7.20 5.24
C SER A 45 -8.43 6.12 5.42
N PRO A 46 -7.20 6.50 5.83
CA PRO A 46 -6.07 5.57 5.92
C PRO A 46 -6.33 4.37 6.83
N THR A 47 -7.10 4.57 7.90
CA THR A 47 -7.50 3.52 8.86
C THR A 47 -8.30 2.39 8.19
N ARG A 48 -9.03 2.69 7.11
CA ARG A 48 -9.88 1.74 6.37
C ARG A 48 -9.17 1.04 5.20
N THR A 49 -7.87 1.26 5.02
CA THR A 49 -7.10 0.69 3.89
C THR A 49 -7.25 -0.83 3.76
N GLY A 50 -7.32 -1.56 4.87
CA GLY A 50 -7.56 -3.01 4.85
C GLY A 50 -8.94 -3.40 4.31
N GLU A 51 -9.98 -2.62 4.61
CA GLU A 51 -11.33 -2.82 4.10
C GLU A 51 -11.39 -2.57 2.59
N TYR A 52 -10.83 -1.44 2.13
CA TYR A 52 -10.78 -1.12 0.70
C TYR A 52 -10.01 -2.18 -0.11
N THR A 53 -8.95 -2.73 0.47
CA THR A 53 -8.16 -3.81 -0.17
C THR A 53 -8.99 -5.10 -0.28
N SER A 54 -9.72 -5.44 0.78
CA SER A 54 -10.61 -6.61 0.78
C SER A 54 -11.75 -6.44 -0.22
N PHE A 55 -12.29 -5.22 -0.33
CA PHE A 55 -13.32 -4.88 -1.30
C PHE A 55 -12.89 -5.14 -2.74
N LEU A 56 -11.67 -4.75 -3.15
CA LEU A 56 -11.15 -5.08 -4.48
C LEU A 56 -11.09 -6.59 -4.71
N LEU A 57 -10.61 -7.35 -3.72
CA LEU A 57 -10.55 -8.81 -3.80
C LEU A 57 -11.95 -9.45 -3.88
N ASP A 58 -12.95 -8.90 -3.19
CA ASP A 58 -14.33 -9.36 -3.26
C ASP A 58 -14.94 -9.10 -4.66
N LEU A 59 -14.61 -7.96 -5.28
CA LEU A 59 -14.98 -7.70 -6.68
C LEU A 59 -14.34 -8.73 -7.62
N GLU A 60 -13.04 -9.02 -7.45
CA GLU A 60 -12.34 -10.06 -8.22
C GLU A 60 -13.00 -11.45 -8.04
N ALA A 61 -13.31 -11.81 -6.79
CA ALA A 61 -13.88 -13.11 -6.44
C ALA A 61 -15.35 -13.27 -6.86
N SER A 62 -16.05 -12.17 -7.18
CA SER A 62 -17.45 -12.20 -7.58
C SER A 62 -17.72 -13.03 -8.85
N GLY A 63 -16.73 -13.12 -9.74
CA GLY A 63 -16.84 -13.79 -11.04
C GLY A 63 -17.85 -13.14 -12.01
N LYS A 64 -18.38 -11.95 -11.69
CA LYS A 64 -19.39 -11.26 -12.50
C LYS A 64 -18.80 -10.29 -13.52
N LEU A 65 -17.54 -9.92 -13.35
CA LEU A 65 -16.88 -8.93 -14.19
C LEU A 65 -16.40 -9.55 -15.51
N PRO A 66 -16.60 -8.86 -16.64
CA PRO A 66 -16.23 -9.40 -17.93
C PRO A 66 -14.70 -9.43 -18.09
N LYS A 67 -14.24 -10.18 -19.09
CA LYS A 67 -12.87 -10.02 -19.58
C LYS A 67 -12.74 -8.69 -20.32
N ILE A 68 -11.55 -8.11 -20.26
CA ILE A 68 -11.25 -6.84 -20.91
C ILE A 68 -10.37 -7.09 -22.13
N THR A 69 -10.70 -6.47 -23.25
CA THR A 69 -9.83 -6.47 -24.43
C THR A 69 -8.76 -5.39 -24.25
N VAL A 70 -7.50 -5.82 -24.19
CA VAL A 70 -6.34 -4.94 -24.10
C VAL A 70 -5.69 -4.83 -25.48
N THR A 71 -5.47 -3.60 -25.95
CA THR A 71 -4.76 -3.34 -27.20
C THR A 71 -3.34 -2.87 -26.91
N ARG A 72 -2.36 -3.54 -27.51
CA ARG A 72 -0.94 -3.20 -27.38
C ARG A 72 -0.55 -2.06 -28.34
N GLY A 73 0.61 -1.46 -28.09
CA GLY A 73 1.14 -0.38 -28.95
C GLY A 73 1.45 -0.80 -30.39
N ASP A 74 1.52 -2.10 -30.69
CA ASP A 74 1.65 -2.66 -32.05
C ASP A 74 0.30 -2.91 -32.75
N GLY A 75 -0.81 -2.58 -32.07
CA GLY A 75 -2.17 -2.80 -32.56
C GLY A 75 -2.72 -4.21 -32.34
N ALA A 76 -1.94 -5.13 -31.76
CA ALA A 76 -2.45 -6.45 -31.41
C ALA A 76 -3.33 -6.38 -30.16
N SER A 77 -4.46 -7.10 -30.17
CA SER A 77 -5.37 -7.17 -29.03
C SER A 77 -5.39 -8.57 -28.41
N TYR A 78 -5.55 -8.62 -27.08
CA TYR A 78 -5.74 -9.85 -26.33
C TYR A 78 -6.78 -9.63 -25.23
N GLU A 79 -7.41 -10.70 -24.76
CA GLU A 79 -8.28 -10.63 -23.58
C GLU A 79 -7.46 -10.85 -22.31
N ASP A 80 -7.70 -10.04 -21.30
CA ASP A 80 -7.17 -10.23 -19.96
C ASP A 80 -8.31 -10.29 -18.92
N SER A 81 -8.00 -10.83 -17.75
CA SER A 81 -8.95 -10.90 -16.63
C SER A 81 -8.96 -9.60 -15.84
N PHE A 82 -10.11 -9.24 -15.28
CA PHE A 82 -10.23 -8.15 -14.31
C PHE A 82 -9.16 -8.24 -13.22
N ALA A 83 -9.02 -9.41 -12.58
CA ALA A 83 -8.05 -9.62 -11.51
C ALA A 83 -6.60 -9.36 -11.95
N ALA A 84 -6.19 -9.82 -13.13
CA ALA A 84 -4.83 -9.59 -13.61
C ALA A 84 -4.56 -8.09 -13.86
N LEU A 85 -5.52 -7.38 -14.45
CA LEU A 85 -5.41 -5.96 -14.74
C LEU A 85 -5.44 -5.13 -13.46
N THR A 86 -6.42 -5.33 -12.58
CA THR A 86 -6.51 -4.61 -11.31
C THR A 86 -5.24 -4.77 -10.48
N ARG A 87 -4.69 -5.98 -10.36
CA ARG A 87 -3.46 -6.20 -9.61
C ARG A 87 -2.25 -5.51 -10.23
N ARG A 88 -2.15 -5.48 -11.57
CA ARG A 88 -1.11 -4.75 -12.28
C ARG A 88 -1.25 -3.25 -12.03
N GLU A 89 -2.44 -2.69 -12.19
CA GLU A 89 -2.66 -1.25 -12.00
C GLU A 89 -2.47 -0.83 -10.53
N VAL A 90 -2.89 -1.65 -9.55
CA VAL A 90 -2.57 -1.41 -8.13
C VAL A 90 -1.07 -1.42 -7.89
N PHE A 91 -0.34 -2.36 -8.50
CA PHE A 91 1.11 -2.43 -8.39
C PHE A 91 1.79 -1.17 -8.95
N GLU A 92 1.44 -0.77 -10.17
CA GLU A 92 1.99 0.43 -10.82
C GLU A 92 1.70 1.68 -9.98
N ALA A 93 0.47 1.81 -9.49
CA ALA A 93 0.08 2.97 -8.70
C ALA A 93 0.74 3.01 -7.31
N ILE A 94 0.99 1.85 -6.68
CA ILE A 94 1.83 1.79 -5.45
C ILE A 94 3.26 2.22 -5.77
N ARG A 95 3.85 1.72 -6.87
CA ARG A 95 5.22 2.11 -7.26
C ARG A 95 5.32 3.62 -7.44
N ASP A 96 4.37 4.22 -8.16
CA ASP A 96 4.37 5.67 -8.41
C ASP A 96 4.21 6.49 -7.11
N LEU A 97 3.42 6.01 -6.14
CA LEU A 97 3.31 6.63 -4.81
C LEU A 97 4.60 6.54 -4.00
N LEU A 98 5.35 5.44 -4.16
CA LEU A 98 6.62 5.23 -3.47
C LEU A 98 7.77 6.03 -4.09
N ASP A 99 7.68 6.34 -5.39
CA ASP A 99 8.66 7.15 -6.12
C ASP A 99 8.44 8.67 -5.96
N ALA A 100 7.31 9.10 -5.39
CA ALA A 100 6.98 10.50 -5.13
C ALA A 100 7.83 11.08 -3.97
N ASP A 101 9.12 11.27 -4.22
CA ASP A 101 10.14 11.71 -3.27
C ASP A 101 10.06 13.23 -3.05
N GLY A 102 9.17 13.68 -2.15
CA GLY A 102 9.00 15.13 -1.90
C GLY A 102 8.47 15.56 -0.53
N ASP A 103 7.68 14.74 0.17
CA ASP A 103 7.14 15.09 1.49
C ASP A 103 7.86 14.36 2.63
N HIS A 104 8.75 15.06 3.32
CA HIS A 104 9.53 14.53 4.45
C HIS A 104 8.83 14.77 5.80
N GLN A 105 7.58 15.25 5.83
CA GLN A 105 6.86 15.55 7.06
C GLN A 105 6.04 14.35 7.57
N VAL A 106 6.13 14.10 8.87
CA VAL A 106 5.31 13.07 9.54
C VAL A 106 3.95 13.67 9.89
N ARG A 107 2.97 13.53 8.99
CA ARG A 107 1.59 14.02 9.16
C ARG A 107 0.58 13.07 8.50
N PRO A 108 -0.69 13.08 8.94
CA PRO A 108 -1.72 12.18 8.42
C PRO A 108 -1.93 12.28 6.90
N GLU A 109 -1.73 13.46 6.33
CA GLU A 109 -1.95 13.74 4.91
C GLU A 109 -0.75 13.32 4.03
N ASN A 110 0.32 12.79 4.62
CA ASN A 110 1.51 12.41 3.85
C ASN A 110 1.17 11.17 2.98
N PRO A 111 1.17 11.31 1.64
CA PRO A 111 0.78 10.23 0.74
C PRO A 111 1.73 9.03 0.80
N TYR A 112 3.01 9.28 1.09
CA TYR A 112 4.01 8.24 1.24
C TYR A 112 3.69 7.34 2.45
N LEU A 113 3.21 7.91 3.56
CA LEU A 113 2.82 7.11 4.73
C LEU A 113 1.53 6.31 4.48
N VAL A 114 0.58 6.85 3.71
CA VAL A 114 -0.62 6.10 3.29
C VAL A 114 -0.22 4.94 2.37
N ALA A 115 0.72 5.17 1.45
CA ALA A 115 1.26 4.12 0.57
C ALA A 115 1.86 2.95 1.36
N ALA A 116 2.44 3.19 2.55
CA ALA A 116 2.90 2.14 3.45
C ALA A 116 1.77 1.17 3.86
N LEU A 117 0.61 1.72 4.23
CA LEU A 117 -0.56 0.94 4.63
C LEU A 117 -1.14 0.16 3.45
N VAL A 118 -1.24 0.80 2.28
CA VAL A 118 -1.71 0.18 1.03
C VAL A 118 -0.80 -0.97 0.65
N SER A 119 0.50 -0.73 0.70
CA SER A 119 1.54 -1.72 0.40
C SER A 119 1.44 -2.93 1.33
N GLY A 120 1.44 -2.71 2.65
CA GLY A 120 1.34 -3.81 3.61
C GLY A 120 0.00 -4.55 3.58
N ALA A 121 -1.13 -3.83 3.44
CA ALA A 121 -2.44 -4.47 3.29
C ALA A 121 -2.53 -5.33 2.02
N SER A 122 -1.95 -4.86 0.91
CA SER A 122 -1.89 -5.60 -0.35
C SER A 122 -1.04 -6.87 -0.21
N MET A 123 0.13 -6.79 0.44
CA MET A 123 0.96 -7.97 0.72
C MET A 123 0.23 -8.99 1.58
N ARG A 124 -0.41 -8.53 2.67
CA ARG A 124 -1.12 -9.39 3.62
C ARG A 124 -2.25 -10.16 2.95
N SER A 125 -3.05 -9.46 2.16
CA SER A 125 -4.23 -10.01 1.48
C SER A 125 -3.88 -10.80 0.21
N GLY A 126 -2.68 -10.62 -0.34
CA GLY A 126 -2.28 -11.24 -1.59
C GLY A 126 -2.79 -10.52 -2.84
N LEU A 127 -3.28 -9.28 -2.70
CA LEU A 127 -3.67 -8.44 -3.84
C LEU A 127 -2.47 -8.15 -4.75
N CYS A 128 -1.37 -7.67 -4.17
CA CYS A 128 -0.10 -7.57 -4.88
C CYS A 128 1.08 -7.76 -3.92
N SER A 129 2.19 -8.24 -4.47
CA SER A 129 3.48 -8.30 -3.79
C SER A 129 4.57 -8.12 -4.83
N ALA A 130 5.36 -7.06 -4.68
CA ALA A 130 6.39 -6.71 -5.63
C ALA A 130 7.72 -6.37 -4.98
N SER A 131 8.78 -6.49 -5.79
CA SER A 131 10.15 -6.15 -5.39
C SER A 131 10.26 -4.71 -4.91
N ASP A 132 9.55 -3.76 -5.52
CA ASP A 132 9.68 -2.33 -5.21
C ASP A 132 9.10 -1.98 -3.84
N GLN A 133 8.04 -2.67 -3.45
CA GLN A 133 7.48 -2.57 -2.10
C GLN A 133 8.48 -3.09 -1.07
N ILE A 134 9.12 -4.24 -1.34
CA ILE A 134 10.18 -4.79 -0.48
C ILE A 134 11.38 -3.84 -0.45
N ALA A 135 11.80 -3.30 -1.60
CA ALA A 135 12.91 -2.37 -1.72
C ALA A 135 12.69 -1.14 -0.84
N ASN A 136 11.51 -0.52 -0.91
CA ASN A 136 11.15 0.63 -0.07
C ASN A 136 11.20 0.30 1.42
N ILE A 137 10.72 -0.89 1.82
CA ILE A 137 10.82 -1.33 3.22
C ILE A 137 12.29 -1.52 3.61
N THR A 138 13.10 -2.18 2.79
CA THR A 138 14.53 -2.39 3.07
C THR A 138 15.32 -1.09 3.12
N GLN A 139 15.00 -0.10 2.28
CA GLN A 139 15.61 1.23 2.32
C GLN A 139 15.24 1.97 3.60
N GLY A 140 13.97 1.92 4.01
CA GLY A 140 13.52 2.51 5.28
C GLY A 140 14.13 1.83 6.51
N LEU A 141 14.33 0.52 6.44
CA LEU A 141 15.09 -0.25 7.44
C LEU A 141 16.60 -0.05 7.37
N GLN A 142 17.11 0.72 6.39
CA GLN A 142 18.53 0.93 6.18
C GLN A 142 19.33 -0.37 5.96
N LEU A 143 18.69 -1.37 5.34
CA LEU A 143 19.30 -2.63 4.93
C LEU A 143 19.96 -2.54 3.55
N ASP A 144 19.56 -1.56 2.74
CA ASP A 144 20.15 -1.33 1.42
C ASP A 144 21.58 -0.77 1.55
N PRO A 145 22.60 -1.43 0.97
CA PRO A 145 23.98 -0.91 0.96
C PRO A 145 24.12 0.40 0.15
N TYR A 146 23.20 0.68 -0.78
CA TYR A 146 23.14 1.95 -1.50
C TYR A 146 22.32 2.96 -0.71
N GLN A 147 22.83 3.33 0.46
CA GLN A 147 22.31 4.50 1.14
C GLN A 147 22.65 5.73 0.32
N ASP A 148 21.63 6.50 -0.03
CA ASP A 148 21.80 7.86 -0.51
C ASP A 148 22.41 8.68 0.64
N GLY A 149 23.75 8.73 0.69
CA GLY A 149 24.52 9.43 1.72
C GLY A 149 24.28 10.95 1.75
N THR A 150 23.39 11.45 0.89
CA THR A 150 22.93 12.84 0.83
C THR A 150 21.52 13.04 1.39
N ALA A 151 20.82 11.98 1.78
CA ALA A 151 19.47 12.08 2.35
C ALA A 151 19.48 12.85 3.68
N ASP A 152 18.58 13.83 3.80
CA ASP A 152 18.41 14.58 5.04
C ASP A 152 17.75 13.73 6.15
N ALA A 153 17.87 14.18 7.40
CA ALA A 153 17.33 13.47 8.55
C ALA A 153 15.81 13.26 8.50
N GLY A 154 15.06 14.20 7.92
CA GLY A 154 13.61 14.09 7.74
C GLY A 154 13.25 12.99 6.74
N LYS A 155 13.98 12.93 5.61
CA LYS A 155 13.85 11.89 4.60
C LYS A 155 14.15 10.50 5.16
N ILE A 156 15.20 10.37 5.97
CA ILE A 156 15.54 9.09 6.62
C ILE A 156 14.43 8.69 7.62
N GLN A 157 13.95 9.63 8.43
CA GLN A 157 12.87 9.38 9.39
C GLN A 157 11.58 8.93 8.71
N ILE A 158 11.14 9.61 7.63
CA ILE A 158 9.88 9.26 6.96
C ILE A 158 9.96 7.88 6.32
N ARG A 159 11.12 7.53 5.73
CA ARG A 159 11.38 6.18 5.19
C ARG A 159 11.37 5.11 6.27
N ALA A 160 11.96 5.39 7.43
CA ALA A 160 11.91 4.49 8.57
C ALA A 160 10.46 4.26 9.03
N ILE A 161 9.68 5.33 9.20
CA ILE A 161 8.27 5.23 9.59
C ILE A 161 7.44 4.46 8.55
N HIS A 162 7.64 4.75 7.26
CA HIS A 162 7.00 4.01 6.16
C HIS A 162 7.29 2.51 6.28
N ALA A 163 8.56 2.12 6.44
CA ALA A 163 8.93 0.71 6.58
C ALA A 163 8.24 0.06 7.78
N LEU A 164 8.22 0.72 8.94
CA LEU A 164 7.57 0.20 10.15
C LEU A 164 6.06 0.01 9.96
N LEU A 165 5.35 0.98 9.35
CA LEU A 165 3.92 0.86 9.01
C LEU A 165 3.65 -0.31 8.07
N ALA A 166 4.44 -0.44 7.00
CA ALA A 166 4.29 -1.50 6.02
C ALA A 166 4.53 -2.89 6.66
N ILE A 167 5.53 -3.03 7.53
CA ILE A 167 5.83 -4.30 8.22
C ILE A 167 4.70 -4.72 9.16
N LEU A 168 4.21 -3.79 9.97
CA LEU A 168 3.12 -4.03 10.91
C LEU A 168 1.83 -4.45 10.20
N THR A 169 1.54 -3.82 9.06
CA THR A 169 0.34 -4.11 8.27
C THR A 169 0.48 -5.36 7.40
N ALA A 170 1.66 -5.63 6.82
CA ALA A 170 1.95 -6.84 6.03
C ALA A 170 1.88 -8.13 6.85
N GLY A 171 2.11 -8.05 8.16
CA GLY A 171 2.03 -9.20 9.05
C GLY A 171 3.15 -10.22 8.81
N ASP A 172 2.77 -11.50 8.77
CA ASP A 172 3.70 -12.62 8.66
C ASP A 172 4.44 -12.65 7.30
N LYS A 173 3.88 -12.04 6.26
CA LYS A 173 4.47 -11.93 4.92
C LYS A 173 5.83 -11.26 4.95
N TYR A 174 6.04 -10.30 5.85
CA TYR A 174 7.33 -9.64 6.03
C TYR A 174 8.18 -10.27 7.14
N SER A 175 7.59 -10.96 8.12
CA SER A 175 8.33 -11.60 9.22
C SER A 175 9.42 -12.61 8.80
N ARG A 176 9.41 -13.02 7.52
CA ARG A 176 10.42 -13.90 6.91
C ARG A 176 11.76 -13.23 6.65
N TYR A 177 11.87 -11.89 6.76
CA TYR A 177 13.13 -11.17 6.65
C TYR A 177 13.88 -11.20 7.98
N THR A 178 14.79 -12.16 8.14
CA THR A 178 15.59 -12.40 9.36
C THR A 178 16.40 -11.18 9.82
N GLU A 179 16.66 -10.24 8.92
CA GLU A 179 17.45 -9.03 9.19
C GLU A 179 16.62 -7.89 9.79
N ALA A 180 15.27 -7.97 9.73
CA ALA A 180 14.39 -6.90 10.17
C ALA A 180 14.55 -6.56 11.66
N VAL A 181 14.73 -7.56 12.52
CA VAL A 181 14.91 -7.35 13.97
C VAL A 181 16.14 -6.49 14.23
N GLY A 182 17.29 -6.85 13.64
CA GLY A 182 18.54 -6.12 13.82
C GLY A 182 18.49 -4.72 13.21
N ALA A 183 17.79 -4.57 12.08
CA ALA A 183 17.57 -3.27 11.45
C ALA A 183 16.74 -2.32 12.31
N ILE A 184 15.59 -2.79 12.82
CA ILE A 184 14.71 -2.01 13.69
C ILE A 184 15.44 -1.62 14.98
N GLN A 185 16.24 -2.51 15.55
CA GLN A 185 17.09 -2.20 16.71
C GLN A 185 18.11 -1.09 16.39
N LYS A 186 18.78 -1.15 15.23
CA LYS A 186 19.70 -0.09 14.80
C LYS A 186 19.00 1.26 14.61
N LEU A 187 17.79 1.28 14.04
CA LEU A 187 17.00 2.51 13.91
C LEU A 187 16.69 3.13 15.27
N ARG A 188 16.34 2.30 16.26
CA ARG A 188 16.08 2.72 17.63
C ARG A 188 17.32 3.30 18.29
N ASP A 189 18.40 2.54 18.29
CA ASP A 189 19.62 2.86 19.02
C ASP A 189 20.36 4.05 18.37
N GLY A 190 20.21 4.22 17.05
CA GLY A 190 20.72 5.36 16.29
C GLY A 190 19.87 6.63 16.38
N GLY A 191 18.70 6.60 17.05
CA GLY A 191 17.84 7.77 17.19
C GLY A 191 17.27 8.29 15.87
N VAL A 192 17.09 7.43 14.87
CA VAL A 192 16.63 7.80 13.52
C VAL A 192 15.20 8.33 13.54
N VAL A 193 14.34 7.70 14.34
CA VAL A 193 12.95 8.13 14.53
C VAL A 193 12.87 9.05 15.73
N THR A 194 12.76 10.36 15.47
CA THR A 194 12.71 11.40 16.49
C THR A 194 11.28 11.73 16.93
N ASN A 195 10.29 11.49 16.08
CA ASN A 195 8.87 11.65 16.41
C ASN A 195 8.44 10.69 17.53
N GLU A 196 7.81 11.20 18.60
CA GLU A 196 7.43 10.40 19.78
C GLU A 196 6.45 9.27 19.47
N ASN A 197 5.48 9.50 18.60
CA ASN A 197 4.55 8.45 18.17
C ASN A 197 5.24 7.47 17.20
N GLY A 198 6.17 7.95 16.37
CA GLY A 198 7.04 7.10 15.56
C GLY A 198 7.93 6.16 16.38
N LYS A 199 8.38 6.57 17.58
CA LYS A 199 9.10 5.69 18.51
C LYS A 199 8.21 4.57 19.04
N LYS A 200 6.95 4.86 19.37
CA LYS A 200 5.97 3.83 19.76
C LYS A 200 5.75 2.83 18.63
N LEU A 201 5.57 3.33 17.40
CA LEU A 201 5.46 2.50 16.20
C LEU A 201 6.68 1.59 16.03
N LEU A 202 7.88 2.10 16.31
CA LEU A 202 9.12 1.32 16.26
C LEU A 202 9.12 0.18 17.29
N ASP A 203 8.75 0.46 18.53
CA ASP A 203 8.71 -0.55 19.59
C ASP A 203 7.67 -1.64 19.30
N ASP A 204 6.51 -1.27 18.77
CA ASP A 204 5.47 -2.21 18.35
C ASP A 204 5.92 -3.04 17.13
N ALA A 205 6.60 -2.42 16.17
CA ALA A 205 7.18 -3.14 15.03
C ALA A 205 8.23 -4.17 15.49
N LEU A 206 9.06 -3.83 16.48
CA LEU A 206 10.04 -4.75 17.05
C LEU A 206 9.35 -5.94 17.73
N THR A 207 8.29 -5.67 18.50
CA THR A 207 7.48 -6.71 19.14
C THR A 207 6.82 -7.61 18.09
N HIS A 208 6.26 -7.02 17.03
CA HIS A 208 5.65 -7.76 15.92
C HIS A 208 6.63 -8.68 15.22
N VAL A 209 7.81 -8.19 14.79
CA VAL A 209 8.77 -9.06 14.09
C VAL A 209 9.31 -10.19 14.97
N GLN A 210 9.26 -10.04 16.29
CA GLN A 210 9.65 -11.08 17.25
C GLN A 210 8.53 -12.08 17.55
N ALA A 211 7.27 -11.62 17.63
CA ALA A 211 6.12 -12.42 18.04
C ALA A 211 5.24 -12.91 16.89
N GLY A 212 5.39 -12.35 15.68
CA GLY A 212 4.59 -12.64 14.50
C GLY A 212 3.17 -12.08 14.49
N GLN A 213 2.90 -10.97 15.21
CA GLN A 213 1.55 -10.41 15.38
C GLN A 213 1.26 -9.20 14.50
N SER A 214 0.52 -9.39 13.40
CA SER A 214 0.13 -8.29 12.51
C SER A 214 -0.84 -7.31 13.17
N LEU A 215 -0.77 -6.03 12.79
CA LEU A 215 -1.77 -5.02 13.13
C LEU A 215 -2.72 -4.73 11.96
N SER A 216 -3.95 -4.32 12.27
CA SER A 216 -4.83 -3.71 11.28
C SER A 216 -4.26 -2.36 10.81
N SER A 217 -4.70 -1.88 9.64
CA SER A 217 -4.31 -0.55 9.16
C SER A 217 -4.73 0.54 10.15
N GLU A 218 -5.92 0.43 10.73
CA GLU A 218 -6.40 1.29 11.81
C GLU A 218 -5.47 1.32 13.01
N ALA A 219 -5.11 0.15 13.57
CA ALA A 219 -4.26 0.07 14.74
C ALA A 219 -2.86 0.64 14.45
N ALA A 220 -2.25 0.26 13.32
CA ALA A 220 -0.93 0.77 12.94
C ALA A 220 -0.94 2.29 12.72
N TRP A 221 -1.99 2.83 12.09
CA TRP A 221 -2.13 4.27 11.86
C TRP A 221 -2.39 5.05 13.15
N GLY A 222 -3.21 4.51 14.05
CA GLY A 222 -3.50 5.12 15.35
C GLY A 222 -2.30 5.20 16.29
N LEU A 223 -1.26 4.36 16.10
CA LEU A 223 0.00 4.49 16.84
C LEU A 223 0.74 5.78 16.52
N ILE A 224 0.71 6.18 15.25
CA ILE A 224 1.42 7.36 14.77
C ILE A 224 0.57 8.64 14.83
N PHE A 225 -0.72 8.53 14.53
CA PHE A 225 -1.69 9.62 14.51
C PHE A 225 -2.93 9.28 15.37
N PRO A 226 -2.80 9.36 16.71
CA PRO A 226 -3.88 9.06 17.66
C PRO A 226 -4.99 10.13 17.70
#